data_AF-A0A5B1BD70-F1
#
_entry.id   AF-A0A5B1BD70-F1
#
_cell.length_a   1.000
_cell.length_b   1.000
_cell.length_c   1.000
_cell.angle_alpha   90.00
_cell.angle_beta   90.00
_cell.angle_gamma   90.00
#
_symmetry.space_group_name_H-M   'P 1'
#
loop_
_entity.id
_entity.type
_entity.pdbx_description
1 polymer ?
#
loop_
_entity_poly.entity_id
_entity_poly.type
_entity_poly.pdbx_seq_one_letter_code
_entity_poly.pdbx_strand_id
1 'polypeptide(L)'
;MRNALATLGQMAAAALVAVMVTVVALNAISRVEWPAFPSSNQLHALTTVGQVGCLAGLLGVGWMYRSGRFRRLAQLGGLVFVSAFTVVTLGMPLGATKLYLFGISVDQQFRTEYLTRLTDSPALQDMTYRGLPPFYPPGWFWIGGRAAALTGTPAWEMFKPWAITSITIAVAVALVLWWQLTRFEYAVLVTVATTAVTLAYSSPEPYAAMITVLLPPVLVLTWSGLRAAGREREAALTLAPEGEASFTVAPKRAGWAAVVGAGVFLGFAATWYTLLVAYSAFTVTLMAGLLAGSRWRQCGLKAAVDPLRRLAVIAVIAAAIGSTTWLPYLLRAARAPVSNTGSAQHYLPADGAELSFPMLQFSLLGALCMAGTLWLVVRA
;
A
#
# COMPACT_ATOMS: atom_id res chain seq x y z
N MET A 1 5.93 16.04 -15.81
CA MET A 1 4.69 16.38 -15.07
C MET A 1 3.45 15.82 -15.75
N ARG A 2 3.27 15.95 -17.08
CA ARG A 2 2.15 15.33 -17.81
C ARG A 2 1.97 13.82 -17.53
N ASN A 3 3.05 13.03 -17.53
CA ASN A 3 2.96 11.59 -17.24
C ASN A 3 2.58 11.31 -15.77
N ALA A 4 3.10 12.08 -14.81
CA ALA A 4 2.76 11.92 -13.40
C ALA A 4 1.29 12.26 -13.11
N LEU A 5 0.77 13.33 -13.72
CA LEU A 5 -0.65 13.69 -13.63
C LEU A 5 -1.56 12.62 -14.26
N ALA A 6 -1.14 12.03 -15.39
CA ALA A 6 -1.86 10.92 -15.99
C ALA A 6 -1.88 9.68 -15.08
N THR A 7 -0.76 9.33 -14.43
CA THR A 7 -0.71 8.24 -13.46
C THR A 7 -1.60 8.52 -12.25
N LEU A 8 -1.58 9.75 -11.71
CA LEU A 8 -2.49 10.15 -10.63
C LEU A 8 -3.97 10.03 -11.04
N GLY A 9 -4.31 10.45 -12.26
CA GLY A 9 -5.65 10.28 -12.81
C GLY A 9 -6.06 8.81 -12.94
N GLN A 10 -5.13 7.93 -13.35
CA GLN A 10 -5.39 6.48 -13.39
C GLN A 10 -5.55 5.88 -12.00
N MET A 11 -4.76 6.30 -11.02
CA MET A 11 -4.91 5.86 -9.63
C MET A 11 -6.26 6.31 -9.05
N ALA A 12 -6.68 7.54 -9.33
CA ALA A 12 -7.99 8.04 -8.92
C ALA A 12 -9.12 7.25 -9.58
N ALA A 13 -9.03 6.96 -10.88
CA ALA A 13 -9.99 6.10 -11.58
C ALA A 13 -10.01 4.68 -11.01
N ALA A 14 -8.85 4.10 -10.68
CA ALA A 14 -8.76 2.80 -10.02
C ALA A 14 -9.42 2.78 -8.65
N ALA A 15 -9.22 3.82 -7.84
CA ALA A 15 -9.89 3.97 -6.56
C ALA A 15 -11.42 4.07 -6.74
N LEU A 16 -11.90 4.83 -7.72
CA LEU A 16 -13.34 4.91 -8.04
C LEU A 16 -13.91 3.56 -8.46
N VAL A 17 -13.22 2.81 -9.34
CA VAL A 17 -13.64 1.47 -9.75
C VAL A 17 -13.69 0.51 -8.55
N ALA A 18 -12.67 0.53 -7.70
CA ALA A 18 -12.61 -0.28 -6.48
C ALA A 18 -13.78 0.03 -5.53
N VAL A 19 -14.09 1.31 -5.31
CA VAL A 19 -15.25 1.73 -4.51
C VAL A 19 -16.55 1.25 -5.14
N MET A 20 -16.76 1.46 -6.45
CA MET A 20 -17.99 1.04 -7.12
C MET A 20 -18.18 -0.48 -7.03
N VAL A 21 -17.15 -1.27 -7.34
CA VAL A 21 -17.20 -2.74 -7.23
C VAL A 21 -17.50 -3.16 -5.81
N THR A 22 -16.83 -2.57 -4.81
CA THR A 22 -17.04 -2.92 -3.41
C THR A 22 -18.44 -2.57 -2.93
N VAL A 23 -18.93 -1.37 -3.23
CA VAL A 23 -20.29 -0.93 -2.86
C VAL A 23 -21.33 -1.85 -3.50
N VAL A 24 -21.25 -2.11 -4.80
CA VAL A 24 -22.20 -2.97 -5.51
C VAL A 24 -22.19 -4.38 -4.94
N ALA A 25 -20.99 -4.98 -4.78
CA ALA A 25 -20.86 -6.34 -4.30
C ALA A 25 -21.29 -6.50 -2.83
N LEU A 26 -20.87 -5.61 -1.92
CA LEU A 26 -21.29 -5.68 -0.51
C LEU A 26 -22.80 -5.46 -0.35
N ASN A 27 -23.40 -4.57 -1.15
CA ASN A 27 -24.86 -4.43 -1.18
C ASN A 27 -25.51 -5.73 -1.64
N ALA A 28 -25.05 -6.34 -2.73
CA ALA A 28 -25.60 -7.61 -3.22
C ALA A 28 -25.48 -8.73 -2.18
N ILE A 29 -24.32 -8.85 -1.51
CA ILE A 29 -24.10 -9.81 -0.43
C ILE A 29 -25.07 -9.57 0.73
N SER A 30 -25.30 -8.31 1.11
CA SER A 30 -26.20 -7.98 2.24
C SER A 30 -27.69 -8.26 1.98
N ARG A 31 -28.10 -8.54 0.73
CA ARG A 31 -29.50 -8.85 0.38
C ARG A 31 -29.90 -10.29 0.67
N VAL A 32 -28.95 -11.14 1.04
CA VAL A 32 -29.18 -12.57 1.26
C VAL A 32 -28.86 -12.89 2.73
N GLU A 33 -29.72 -13.69 3.35
CA GLU A 33 -29.47 -14.24 4.68
C GLU A 33 -28.52 -15.43 4.57
N TRP A 34 -27.24 -15.19 4.86
CA TRP A 34 -26.22 -16.22 4.75
C TRP A 34 -26.10 -17.03 6.05
N PRO A 35 -25.87 -18.36 5.95
CA PRO A 35 -25.47 -19.16 7.10
C PRO A 35 -24.09 -18.74 7.62
N ALA A 36 -23.78 -19.04 8.89
CA ALA A 36 -22.48 -18.74 9.46
C ALA A 36 -21.35 -19.43 8.68
N PHE A 37 -20.29 -18.67 8.35
CA PHE A 37 -19.18 -19.16 7.54
C PHE A 37 -18.51 -20.43 8.08
N PRO A 38 -18.15 -20.54 9.39
CA PRO A 38 -17.44 -21.71 9.90
C PRO A 38 -18.21 -23.04 9.80
N SER A 39 -19.53 -22.97 9.63
CA SER A 39 -20.41 -24.15 9.55
C SER A 39 -21.08 -24.31 8.18
N SER A 40 -20.73 -23.50 7.19
CA SER A 40 -21.40 -23.49 5.88
C SER A 40 -20.47 -23.77 4.70
N ASN A 41 -20.61 -24.98 4.14
CA ASN A 41 -19.99 -25.34 2.86
C ASN A 41 -20.48 -24.48 1.69
N GLN A 42 -21.67 -23.85 1.80
CA GLN A 42 -22.20 -22.99 0.76
C GLN A 42 -21.36 -21.72 0.60
N LEU A 43 -21.02 -21.04 1.69
CA LEU A 43 -20.17 -19.85 1.61
C LEU A 43 -18.74 -20.19 1.19
N HIS A 44 -18.20 -21.33 1.61
CA HIS A 44 -16.91 -21.83 1.10
C HIS A 44 -16.94 -22.06 -0.42
N ALA A 45 -17.99 -22.70 -0.94
CA ALA A 45 -18.15 -22.93 -2.36
C ALA A 45 -18.32 -21.63 -3.14
N LEU A 46 -19.17 -20.71 -2.69
CA LEU A 46 -19.38 -19.41 -3.34
C LEU A 46 -18.11 -18.54 -3.34
N THR A 47 -17.36 -18.56 -2.24
CA THR A 47 -16.08 -17.85 -2.16
C THR A 47 -15.09 -18.43 -3.16
N THR A 48 -14.95 -19.76 -3.21
CA THR A 48 -14.05 -20.45 -4.15
C THR A 48 -14.44 -20.17 -5.61
N VAL A 49 -15.72 -20.32 -5.96
CA VAL A 49 -16.22 -20.07 -7.32
C VAL A 49 -16.00 -18.62 -7.72
N GLY A 50 -16.28 -17.67 -6.82
CA GLY A 50 -16.05 -16.26 -7.09
C GLY A 50 -14.56 -15.93 -7.25
N GLN A 51 -13.67 -16.52 -6.43
CA GLN A 51 -12.22 -16.37 -6.58
C GLN A 51 -11.73 -16.91 -7.92
N VAL A 52 -12.11 -18.14 -8.28
CA VAL A 52 -11.76 -18.77 -9.56
C VAL A 52 -12.30 -17.95 -10.74
N GLY A 53 -13.54 -17.48 -10.65
CA GLY A 53 -14.15 -16.62 -11.67
C GLY A 53 -13.38 -15.31 -11.86
N CYS A 54 -12.96 -14.66 -10.77
CA CYS A 54 -12.14 -13.46 -10.85
C CYS A 54 -10.76 -13.73 -11.46
N LEU A 55 -10.10 -14.85 -11.08
CA LEU A 55 -8.82 -15.26 -11.65
C LEU A 55 -8.92 -15.59 -13.15
N ALA A 56 -9.98 -16.29 -13.56
CA ALA A 56 -10.27 -16.55 -14.97
C ALA A 56 -10.51 -15.24 -15.75
N GLY A 57 -11.24 -14.29 -15.17
CA GLY A 57 -11.39 -12.95 -15.71
C GLY A 57 -10.07 -12.19 -15.87
N LEU A 58 -9.18 -12.27 -14.87
CA LEU A 58 -7.84 -11.69 -14.89
C LEU A 58 -6.95 -12.29 -15.99
N LEU A 59 -7.03 -13.61 -16.20
CA LEU A 59 -6.38 -14.28 -17.32
C LEU A 59 -6.94 -13.80 -18.67
N GLY A 60 -8.27 -13.69 -18.76
CA GLY A 60 -8.96 -13.19 -19.96
C GLY A 60 -8.55 -11.77 -20.33
N VAL A 61 -8.45 -10.85 -19.35
CA VAL A 61 -7.99 -9.47 -19.62
C VAL A 61 -6.51 -9.41 -19.99
N GLY A 62 -5.67 -10.27 -19.41
CA GLY A 62 -4.26 -10.40 -19.81
C GLY A 62 -4.13 -10.84 -21.28
N TRP A 63 -4.93 -11.83 -21.70
CA TRP A 63 -4.98 -12.28 -23.08
C TRP A 63 -5.55 -11.21 -24.03
N MET A 64 -6.63 -10.55 -23.63
CA MET A 64 -7.23 -9.45 -24.39
C MET A 64 -6.26 -8.27 -24.56
N TYR A 65 -5.45 -7.96 -23.55
CA TYR A 65 -4.42 -6.92 -23.65
C TYR A 65 -3.37 -7.26 -24.71
N ARG A 66 -2.96 -8.54 -24.78
CA ARG A 66 -1.98 -9.04 -25.78
C ARG A 66 -2.48 -8.95 -27.21
N SER A 67 -3.79 -9.09 -27.43
CA SER A 67 -4.39 -8.93 -28.77
C SER A 67 -4.23 -7.51 -29.36
N GLY A 68 -3.88 -6.52 -28.53
CA GLY A 68 -3.60 -5.14 -28.95
C GLY A 68 -4.84 -4.29 -29.25
N ARG A 69 -6.00 -4.89 -29.54
CA ARG A 69 -7.21 -4.19 -30.01
C ARG A 69 -7.97 -3.44 -28.90
N PHE A 70 -8.01 -3.98 -27.69
CA PHE A 70 -8.87 -3.49 -26.60
C PHE A 70 -8.11 -3.17 -25.30
N ARG A 71 -6.93 -2.55 -25.40
CA ARG A 71 -6.03 -2.31 -24.25
C ARG A 71 -6.68 -1.57 -23.08
N ARG A 72 -7.47 -0.53 -23.34
CA ARG A 72 -8.15 0.25 -22.28
C ARG A 72 -9.25 -0.56 -21.59
N LEU A 73 -10.00 -1.36 -22.35
CA LEU A 73 -10.99 -2.26 -21.78
C LEU A 73 -10.33 -3.37 -20.96
N ALA A 74 -9.16 -3.86 -21.37
CA ALA A 74 -8.40 -4.85 -20.60
C ALA A 74 -7.88 -4.26 -19.28
N GLN A 75 -7.40 -3.01 -19.29
CA GLN A 75 -7.02 -2.29 -18.09
C GLN A 75 -8.20 -2.09 -17.13
N LEU A 76 -9.35 -1.63 -17.65
CA LEU A 76 -10.57 -1.48 -16.85
C LEU A 76 -11.04 -2.83 -16.30
N GLY A 77 -11.06 -3.87 -17.11
CA GLY A 77 -11.39 -5.23 -16.70
C GLY A 77 -10.43 -5.75 -15.62
N GLY A 78 -9.14 -5.46 -15.75
CA GLY A 78 -8.14 -5.78 -14.71
C GLY A 78 -8.46 -5.12 -13.37
N LEU A 79 -8.83 -3.83 -13.38
CA LEU A 79 -9.27 -3.12 -12.18
C LEU A 79 -10.54 -3.72 -11.57
N VAL A 80 -11.52 -4.08 -12.41
CA VAL A 80 -12.78 -4.69 -11.96
C VAL A 80 -12.53 -6.07 -11.35
N PHE A 81 -11.82 -6.97 -12.05
CA PHE A 81 -11.62 -8.33 -11.57
C PHE A 81 -10.68 -8.41 -10.37
N VAL A 82 -9.64 -7.56 -10.28
CA VAL A 82 -8.79 -7.54 -9.07
C VAL A 82 -9.57 -7.01 -7.88
N SER A 83 -10.43 -6.01 -8.09
CA SER A 83 -11.29 -5.48 -7.04
C SER A 83 -12.33 -6.52 -6.59
N ALA A 84 -12.96 -7.21 -7.54
CA ALA A 84 -13.90 -8.28 -7.27
C ALA A 84 -13.23 -9.45 -6.54
N PHE A 85 -12.00 -9.82 -6.90
CA PHE A 85 -11.23 -10.84 -6.21
C PHE A 85 -11.04 -10.50 -4.73
N THR A 86 -10.69 -9.25 -4.41
CA THR A 86 -10.57 -8.76 -3.04
C THR A 86 -11.90 -8.84 -2.29
N VAL A 87 -12.98 -8.32 -2.89
CA VAL A 87 -14.29 -8.25 -2.23
C VAL A 87 -14.91 -9.64 -2.07
N VAL A 88 -14.76 -10.55 -3.03
CA VAL A 88 -15.22 -11.93 -2.87
C VAL A 88 -14.45 -12.63 -1.76
N THR A 89 -13.13 -12.46 -1.71
CA THR A 89 -12.28 -13.16 -0.72
C THR A 89 -12.59 -12.74 0.72
N LEU A 90 -12.96 -11.48 0.96
CA LEU A 90 -13.30 -10.99 2.31
C LEU A 90 -14.80 -10.91 2.56
N GLY A 91 -15.53 -10.34 1.60
CA GLY A 91 -16.96 -10.01 1.72
C GLY A 91 -17.87 -11.22 1.73
N MET A 92 -17.62 -12.24 0.89
CA MET A 92 -18.46 -13.45 0.89
C MET A 92 -18.37 -14.21 2.23
N PRO A 93 -17.16 -14.50 2.78
CA PRO A 93 -17.06 -15.11 4.10
C PRO A 93 -17.69 -14.30 5.22
N LEU A 94 -17.64 -12.96 5.12
CA LEU A 94 -18.24 -12.04 6.08
C LEU A 94 -19.71 -11.70 5.77
N GLY A 95 -20.37 -12.45 4.88
CA GLY A 95 -21.74 -12.18 4.46
C GLY A 95 -22.76 -12.32 5.59
N ALA A 96 -22.53 -13.23 6.54
CA ALA A 96 -23.44 -13.56 7.64
C ALA A 96 -23.29 -12.65 8.88
N THR A 97 -22.37 -11.68 8.87
CA THR A 97 -22.07 -10.83 10.05
C THR A 97 -21.87 -9.38 9.64
N LYS A 98 -22.19 -8.42 10.51
CA LYS A 98 -21.80 -7.01 10.31
C LYS A 98 -20.35 -6.75 10.70
N LEU A 99 -19.77 -7.60 11.54
CA LEU A 99 -18.43 -7.42 12.07
C LEU A 99 -17.36 -7.83 11.06
N TYR A 100 -16.19 -7.22 11.16
CA TYR A 100 -15.03 -7.59 10.36
C TYR A 100 -14.35 -8.86 10.93
N LEU A 101 -13.25 -9.28 10.30
CA LEU A 101 -12.44 -10.41 10.75
C LEU A 101 -12.15 -10.33 12.25
N PHE A 102 -12.36 -11.42 12.97
CA PHE A 102 -12.18 -11.54 14.43
C PHE A 102 -13.14 -10.72 15.30
N GLY A 103 -14.20 -10.12 14.73
CA GLY A 103 -15.28 -9.51 15.51
C GLY A 103 -14.83 -8.26 16.28
N ILE A 104 -15.22 -8.17 17.56
CA ILE A 104 -14.78 -7.14 18.52
C ILE A 104 -13.94 -7.82 19.60
N SER A 105 -12.87 -8.48 19.18
CA SER A 105 -11.94 -9.17 20.08
C SER A 105 -10.51 -8.76 19.80
N VAL A 106 -9.64 -8.92 20.80
CA VAL A 106 -8.20 -8.61 20.73
C VAL A 106 -8.03 -7.19 20.15
N ASP A 107 -7.24 -7.04 19.09
CA ASP A 107 -6.97 -5.76 18.49
C ASP A 107 -8.19 -5.11 17.80
N GLN A 108 -9.17 -5.90 17.34
CA GLN A 108 -10.36 -5.32 16.69
C GLN A 108 -11.19 -4.46 17.67
N GLN A 109 -11.08 -4.73 18.97
CA GLN A 109 -11.75 -3.94 20.00
C GLN A 109 -11.26 -2.49 19.97
N PHE A 110 -9.95 -2.26 20.13
CA PHE A 110 -9.42 -0.88 20.13
C PHE A 110 -9.55 -0.23 18.76
N ARG A 111 -9.44 -1.00 17.66
CA ARG A 111 -9.63 -0.47 16.30
C ARG A 111 -11.04 0.06 16.08
N THR A 112 -12.04 -0.67 16.60
CA THR A 112 -13.44 -0.24 16.54
C THR A 112 -13.71 0.96 17.46
N GLU A 113 -13.12 0.97 18.66
CA GLU A 113 -13.15 2.12 19.59
C GLU A 113 -12.58 3.38 18.94
N TYR A 114 -11.41 3.26 18.29
CA TYR A 114 -10.76 4.41 17.66
C TYR A 114 -11.56 4.96 16.49
N LEU A 115 -12.11 4.06 15.65
CA LEU A 115 -13.01 4.46 14.57
C LEU A 115 -14.26 5.18 15.12
N THR A 116 -14.80 4.70 16.25
CA THR A 116 -15.96 5.31 16.93
C THR A 116 -15.63 6.72 17.42
N ARG A 117 -14.51 6.89 18.12
CA ARG A 117 -14.03 8.21 18.57
C ARG A 117 -13.90 9.19 17.41
N LEU A 118 -13.34 8.73 16.29
CA LEU A 118 -13.14 9.52 15.08
C LEU A 118 -14.37 9.55 14.16
N THR A 119 -15.50 8.97 14.58
CA THR A 119 -16.84 9.17 14.03
C THR A 119 -17.58 10.24 14.82
N ASP A 120 -17.42 10.24 16.15
CA ASP A 120 -18.03 11.24 17.03
C ASP A 120 -17.40 12.63 16.86
N SER A 121 -16.07 12.71 16.69
CA SER A 121 -15.36 13.99 16.55
C SER A 121 -14.21 13.91 15.53
N PRO A 122 -13.99 14.96 14.71
CA PRO A 122 -12.83 15.02 13.81
C PRO A 122 -11.52 15.36 14.54
N ALA A 123 -11.57 15.68 15.84
CA ALA A 123 -10.40 16.06 16.61
C ALA A 123 -9.44 14.89 16.80
N LEU A 124 -8.13 15.14 16.63
CA LEU A 124 -7.08 14.16 16.88
C LEU A 124 -6.94 13.92 18.39
N GLN A 125 -7.68 12.95 18.90
CA GLN A 125 -7.67 12.54 20.29
C GLN A 125 -7.32 11.07 20.40
N ASP A 126 -6.69 10.70 21.52
CA ASP A 126 -6.50 9.31 21.87
C ASP A 126 -7.85 8.57 21.97
N MET A 127 -7.86 7.31 21.54
CA MET A 127 -9.06 6.47 21.52
C MET A 127 -9.60 6.22 22.93
N THR A 128 -8.71 5.95 23.89
CA THR A 128 -9.10 5.50 25.23
C THR A 128 -8.98 6.63 26.26
N TYR A 129 -7.88 7.38 26.24
CA TYR A 129 -7.59 8.35 27.28
C TYR A 129 -8.11 9.75 26.92
N ARG A 130 -8.93 10.33 27.80
CA ARG A 130 -9.46 11.69 27.61
C ARG A 130 -8.36 12.74 27.75
N GLY A 131 -8.40 13.74 26.86
CA GLY A 131 -7.50 14.89 26.91
C GLY A 131 -6.07 14.62 26.47
N LEU A 132 -5.78 13.40 25.99
CA LEU A 132 -4.47 13.06 25.42
C LEU A 132 -4.50 13.13 23.89
N PRO A 133 -3.40 13.60 23.26
CA PRO A 133 -3.21 13.43 21.83
C PRO A 133 -3.02 11.94 21.51
N PRO A 134 -3.32 11.51 20.27
CA PRO A 134 -3.28 10.11 19.91
C PRO A 134 -1.86 9.54 20.01
N PHE A 135 -1.72 8.42 20.72
CA PHE A 135 -0.47 7.63 20.71
C PHE A 135 -0.32 6.82 19.41
N TYR A 136 -1.44 6.30 18.88
CA TYR A 136 -1.48 5.55 17.63
C TYR A 136 -1.83 6.44 16.43
N PRO A 137 -1.27 6.18 15.23
CA PRO A 137 -1.58 6.95 14.03
C PRO A 137 -3.09 6.93 13.70
N PRO A 138 -3.76 8.09 13.56
CA PRO A 138 -5.20 8.18 13.36
C PRO A 138 -5.62 8.01 11.90
N GLY A 139 -4.72 8.07 10.92
CA GLY A 139 -5.07 8.43 9.53
C GLY A 139 -6.15 7.57 8.88
N TRP A 140 -6.04 6.24 8.98
CA TRP A 140 -7.06 5.33 8.43
C TRP A 140 -8.39 5.42 9.18
N PHE A 141 -8.33 5.51 10.51
CA PHE A 141 -9.49 5.64 11.39
C PHE A 141 -10.19 6.99 11.21
N TRP A 142 -9.44 8.05 10.93
CA TRP A 142 -9.97 9.38 10.71
C TRP A 142 -10.79 9.40 9.43
N ILE A 143 -10.25 8.88 8.32
CA ILE A 143 -10.98 8.82 7.05
C ILE A 143 -12.22 7.93 7.18
N GLY A 144 -12.08 6.74 7.77
CA GLY A 144 -13.20 5.83 7.98
C GLY A 144 -14.28 6.40 8.90
N GLY A 145 -13.89 7.04 9.99
CA GLY A 145 -14.82 7.61 10.96
C GLY A 145 -15.53 8.84 10.41
N ARG A 146 -14.85 9.66 9.62
CA ARG A 146 -15.49 10.75 8.87
C ARG A 146 -16.47 10.21 7.82
N ALA A 147 -16.14 9.12 7.13
CA ALA A 147 -17.08 8.46 6.22
C ALA A 147 -18.32 7.94 6.97
N ALA A 148 -18.13 7.30 8.14
CA ALA A 148 -19.22 6.86 9.02
C ALA A 148 -20.13 8.02 9.45
N ALA A 149 -19.53 9.15 9.86
CA ALA A 149 -20.25 10.35 10.27
C ALA A 149 -21.05 10.97 9.10
N LEU A 150 -20.47 10.99 7.89
CA LEU A 150 -21.13 11.51 6.69
C LEU A 150 -22.34 10.66 6.26
N THR A 151 -22.29 9.34 6.47
CA THR A 151 -23.39 8.43 6.10
C THR A 151 -24.37 8.16 7.24
N GLY A 152 -24.12 8.69 8.44
CA GLY A 152 -24.91 8.38 9.65
C GLY A 152 -24.81 6.92 10.09
N THR A 153 -23.78 6.19 9.63
CA THR A 153 -23.59 4.78 9.98
C THR A 153 -22.83 4.68 11.29
N PRO A 154 -23.29 3.87 12.27
CA PRO A 154 -22.51 3.60 13.47
C PRO A 154 -21.12 3.05 13.11
N ALA A 155 -20.07 3.54 13.78
CA ALA A 155 -18.70 3.21 13.43
C ALA A 155 -18.41 1.69 13.45
N TRP A 156 -18.96 0.96 14.42
CA TRP A 156 -18.81 -0.49 14.52
C TRP A 156 -19.40 -1.24 13.30
N GLU A 157 -20.46 -0.70 12.69
CA GLU A 157 -21.06 -1.24 11.47
C GLU A 157 -20.30 -0.78 10.22
N MET A 158 -19.77 0.44 10.22
CA MET A 158 -18.94 0.98 9.12
C MET A 158 -17.58 0.28 9.03
N PHE A 159 -17.07 -0.31 10.11
CA PHE A 159 -15.72 -0.89 10.15
C PHE A 159 -15.49 -1.95 9.05
N LYS A 160 -16.40 -2.92 8.90
CA LYS A 160 -16.30 -3.98 7.86
C LYS A 160 -16.28 -3.42 6.43
N PRO A 161 -17.29 -2.63 5.98
CA PRO A 161 -17.28 -2.11 4.62
C PRO A 161 -16.09 -1.16 4.38
N TRP A 162 -15.68 -0.36 5.37
CA TRP A 162 -14.49 0.48 5.25
C TRP A 162 -13.21 -0.34 5.06
N ALA A 163 -12.99 -1.37 5.88
CA ALA A 163 -11.82 -2.26 5.78
C ALA A 163 -11.72 -2.95 4.42
N ILE A 164 -12.82 -3.54 3.95
CA ILE A 164 -12.85 -4.20 2.64
C ILE A 164 -12.60 -3.17 1.53
N THR A 165 -13.30 -2.04 1.54
CA THR A 165 -13.16 -1.00 0.52
C THR A 165 -11.74 -0.44 0.46
N SER A 166 -11.14 -0.15 1.62
CA SER A 166 -9.82 0.45 1.69
C SER A 166 -8.73 -0.50 1.17
N ILE A 167 -8.81 -1.80 1.51
CA ILE A 167 -7.91 -2.83 0.96
C ILE A 167 -8.11 -2.93 -0.56
N THR A 168 -9.34 -2.98 -1.05
CA THR A 168 -9.65 -3.05 -2.49
C THR A 168 -9.08 -1.85 -3.25
N ILE A 169 -9.18 -0.64 -2.69
CA ILE A 169 -8.57 0.57 -3.28
C ILE A 169 -7.05 0.40 -3.39
N ALA A 170 -6.38 -0.03 -2.32
CA ALA A 170 -4.92 -0.19 -2.34
C ALA A 170 -4.47 -1.24 -3.36
N VAL A 171 -5.21 -2.35 -3.49
CA VAL A 171 -4.96 -3.39 -4.49
C VAL A 171 -5.12 -2.86 -5.92
N ALA A 172 -6.20 -2.12 -6.20
CA ALA A 172 -6.44 -1.53 -7.51
C ALA A 172 -5.37 -0.48 -7.86
N VAL A 173 -4.96 0.35 -6.90
CA VAL A 173 -3.85 1.31 -7.06
C VAL A 173 -2.52 0.59 -7.27
N ALA A 174 -2.26 -0.51 -6.57
CA ALA A 174 -1.06 -1.32 -6.77
C ALA A 174 -0.97 -1.86 -8.21
N LEU A 175 -2.09 -2.31 -8.79
CA LEU A 175 -2.15 -2.72 -10.21
C LEU A 175 -1.72 -1.58 -11.15
N VAL A 176 -2.24 -0.37 -10.89
CA VAL A 176 -1.88 0.83 -11.67
C VAL A 176 -0.39 1.12 -11.55
N LEU A 177 0.18 1.06 -10.35
CA LEU A 177 1.61 1.31 -10.17
C LEU A 177 2.45 0.25 -10.88
N TRP A 178 2.07 -1.03 -10.78
CA TRP A 178 2.78 -2.12 -11.43
C TRP A 178 2.74 -2.06 -12.96
N TRP A 179 1.62 -1.67 -13.56
CA TRP A 179 1.52 -1.58 -15.02
C TRP A 179 2.26 -0.36 -15.59
N GLN A 180 2.65 0.60 -14.74
CA GLN A 180 3.51 1.72 -15.14
C GLN A 180 4.99 1.32 -15.09
N LEU A 181 5.32 0.30 -14.29
CA LEU A 181 6.68 -0.20 -14.06
C LEU A 181 7.04 -1.38 -14.96
N THR A 182 6.05 -2.19 -15.31
CA THR A 182 6.22 -3.48 -15.98
C THR A 182 5.17 -3.65 -17.08
N ARG A 183 5.30 -4.71 -17.88
CA ARG A 183 4.26 -5.07 -18.84
C ARG A 183 2.97 -5.42 -18.09
N PHE A 184 1.82 -5.05 -18.67
CA PHE A 184 0.51 -5.21 -18.04
C PHE A 184 0.24 -6.65 -17.57
N GLU A 185 0.67 -7.66 -18.34
CA GLU A 185 0.50 -9.07 -17.98
C GLU A 185 1.27 -9.43 -16.71
N TYR A 186 2.49 -8.94 -16.56
CA TYR A 186 3.28 -9.12 -15.33
C TYR A 186 2.70 -8.30 -14.18
N ALA A 187 2.19 -7.10 -14.46
CA ALA A 187 1.53 -6.28 -13.47
C ALA A 187 0.30 -6.97 -12.87
N VAL A 188 -0.53 -7.62 -13.71
CA VAL A 188 -1.65 -8.44 -13.25
C VAL A 188 -1.15 -9.60 -12.40
N LEU A 189 -0.17 -10.37 -12.87
CA LEU A 189 0.35 -11.54 -12.14
C LEU A 189 0.92 -11.17 -10.77
N VAL A 190 1.79 -10.16 -10.71
CA VAL A 190 2.39 -9.70 -9.46
C VAL A 190 1.32 -9.15 -8.52
N THR A 191 0.37 -8.36 -9.03
CA THR A 191 -0.70 -7.80 -8.19
C THR A 191 -1.58 -8.90 -7.61
N VAL A 192 -1.94 -9.92 -8.40
CA VAL A 192 -2.76 -11.05 -7.90
C VAL A 192 -2.00 -11.80 -6.81
N ALA A 193 -0.72 -12.12 -7.03
CA ALA A 193 0.10 -12.80 -6.05
C ALA A 193 0.23 -12.00 -4.75
N THR A 194 0.59 -10.71 -4.83
CA THR A 194 0.73 -9.86 -3.64
C THR A 194 -0.61 -9.61 -2.96
N THR A 195 -1.71 -9.53 -3.71
CA THR A 195 -3.07 -9.41 -3.15
C THR A 195 -3.45 -10.66 -2.37
N ALA A 196 -3.26 -11.85 -2.94
CA ALA A 196 -3.57 -13.11 -2.26
C ALA A 196 -2.80 -13.24 -0.94
N VAL A 197 -1.50 -12.92 -0.93
CA VAL A 197 -0.68 -12.94 0.29
C VAL A 197 -1.14 -11.86 1.28
N THR A 198 -1.39 -10.63 0.81
CA THR A 198 -1.89 -9.54 1.68
C THR A 198 -3.22 -9.93 2.34
N LEU A 199 -4.12 -10.56 1.58
CA LEU A 199 -5.41 -11.00 2.09
C LEU A 199 -5.29 -12.15 3.10
N ALA A 200 -4.34 -13.05 2.90
CA ALA A 200 -4.11 -14.17 3.81
C ALA A 200 -3.49 -13.73 5.14
N TYR A 201 -2.55 -12.77 5.13
CA TYR A 201 -1.71 -12.48 6.30
C TYR A 201 -1.91 -11.08 6.90
N SER A 202 -2.30 -10.08 6.10
CA SER A 202 -2.42 -8.70 6.56
C SER A 202 -3.85 -8.19 6.63
N SER A 203 -4.83 -8.88 6.05
CA SER A 203 -6.24 -8.44 6.06
C SER A 203 -6.85 -8.21 7.43
N PRO A 204 -6.43 -8.86 8.54
CA PRO A 204 -6.92 -8.51 9.88
C PRO A 204 -6.62 -7.06 10.28
N GLU A 205 -5.58 -6.47 9.68
CA GLU A 205 -5.14 -5.12 9.95
C GLU A 205 -5.21 -4.28 8.66
N PRO A 206 -6.39 -3.75 8.29
CA PRO A 206 -6.66 -3.22 6.95
C PRO A 206 -5.74 -2.05 6.56
N TYR A 207 -5.38 -1.19 7.52
CA TYR A 207 -4.48 -0.07 7.28
C TYR A 207 -3.02 -0.52 7.06
N ALA A 208 -2.58 -1.60 7.72
CA ALA A 208 -1.29 -2.23 7.44
C ALA A 208 -1.31 -2.93 6.08
N ALA A 209 -2.37 -3.68 5.76
CA ALA A 209 -2.56 -4.33 4.46
C ALA A 209 -2.42 -3.36 3.27
N MET A 210 -2.98 -2.16 3.40
CA MET A 210 -2.86 -1.12 2.37
C MET A 210 -1.41 -0.67 2.14
N ILE A 211 -0.65 -0.47 3.22
CA ILE A 211 0.77 -0.10 3.10
C ILE A 211 1.56 -1.27 2.50
N THR A 212 1.34 -2.49 2.99
CA THR A 212 2.05 -3.70 2.55
C THR A 212 1.87 -3.98 1.07
N VAL A 213 0.66 -3.87 0.52
CA VAL A 213 0.41 -4.16 -0.90
C VAL A 213 0.98 -3.06 -1.83
N LEU A 214 1.03 -1.82 -1.36
CA LEU A 214 1.56 -0.67 -2.12
C LEU A 214 3.07 -0.53 -2.02
N LEU A 215 3.69 -1.03 -0.95
CA LEU A 215 5.10 -0.85 -0.67
C LEU A 215 6.01 -1.38 -1.79
N PRO A 216 5.84 -2.61 -2.33
CA PRO A 216 6.72 -3.14 -3.37
C PRO A 216 6.82 -2.26 -4.64
N PRO A 217 5.72 -1.86 -5.31
CA PRO A 217 5.84 -0.98 -6.48
C PRO A 217 6.38 0.41 -6.10
N VAL A 218 6.08 0.93 -4.90
CA VAL A 218 6.65 2.21 -4.43
C VAL A 218 8.16 2.12 -4.24
N LEU A 219 8.70 1.02 -3.71
CA LEU A 219 10.14 0.83 -3.58
C LEU A 219 10.82 0.78 -4.96
N VAL A 220 10.23 0.08 -5.93
CA VAL A 220 10.75 0.04 -7.31
C VAL A 220 10.74 1.43 -7.95
N LEU A 221 9.65 2.20 -7.77
CA LEU A 221 9.56 3.59 -8.22
C LEU A 221 10.63 4.45 -7.54
N THR A 222 10.79 4.33 -6.23
CA THR A 222 11.77 5.09 -5.45
C THR A 222 13.18 4.81 -5.95
N TRP A 223 13.52 3.53 -6.20
CA TRP A 223 14.81 3.15 -6.78
C TRP A 223 15.06 3.84 -8.12
N SER A 224 14.06 3.85 -9.01
CA SER A 224 14.15 4.52 -10.30
C SER A 224 14.39 6.03 -10.15
N GLY A 225 13.72 6.67 -9.18
CA GLY A 225 13.86 8.09 -8.87
C GLY A 225 15.22 8.47 -8.29
N LEU A 226 15.77 7.63 -7.42
CA LEU A 226 17.12 7.79 -6.85
C LEU A 226 18.22 7.63 -7.92
N ARG A 227 18.04 6.70 -8.86
CA ARG A 227 19.02 6.43 -9.93
C ARG A 227 19.03 7.47 -11.05
N ALA A 228 17.95 8.21 -11.26
CA ALA A 228 17.74 9.06 -12.44
C ALA A 228 18.90 10.03 -12.78
N ALA A 229 19.55 10.65 -11.78
CA ALA A 229 20.64 11.61 -12.05
C ALA A 229 21.93 10.98 -12.59
N GLY A 230 22.16 9.68 -12.35
CA GLY A 230 23.34 8.99 -12.87
C GLY A 230 23.29 8.85 -14.39
N ARG A 231 22.09 8.53 -14.91
CA ARG A 231 21.86 8.40 -16.35
C ARG A 231 21.95 9.73 -17.10
N GLU A 232 21.51 10.82 -16.47
CA GLU A 232 21.63 12.18 -17.05
C GLU A 232 23.10 12.59 -17.21
N ARG A 233 23.98 12.18 -16.27
CA ARG A 233 25.42 12.48 -16.33
C ARG A 233 26.16 11.57 -17.31
N GLU A 234 25.80 10.29 -17.36
CA GLU A 234 26.36 9.32 -18.31
C GLU A 234 25.98 9.68 -19.76
N ALA A 235 24.71 10.05 -19.99
CA ALA A 235 24.26 10.56 -21.30
C ALA A 235 24.92 11.89 -21.69
N ALA A 236 25.20 12.78 -20.73
CA ALA A 236 25.92 14.03 -20.97
C ALA A 236 27.43 13.81 -21.24
N LEU A 237 28.02 12.72 -20.74
CA LEU A 237 29.41 12.34 -21.01
C LEU A 237 29.55 11.64 -22.38
N THR A 238 28.51 10.94 -22.86
CA THR A 238 28.50 10.31 -24.19
C THR A 238 28.19 11.29 -25.34
N LEU A 239 27.64 12.47 -25.04
CA LEU A 239 27.34 13.52 -26.01
C LEU A 239 28.47 14.57 -26.05
N ALA A 240 29.66 14.15 -26.46
CA ALA A 240 30.67 15.04 -27.05
C ALA A 240 30.45 15.07 -28.59
N PRO A 241 30.84 16.14 -29.32
CA PRO A 241 30.10 16.60 -30.48
C PRO A 241 30.48 15.86 -31.76
N GLU A 242 29.60 15.02 -32.26
CA GLU A 242 29.49 14.78 -33.70
C GLU A 242 28.08 15.16 -34.15
N GLY A 243 28.04 15.88 -35.27
CA GLY A 243 26.91 16.66 -35.71
C GLY A 243 25.70 15.86 -36.18
N GLU A 244 24.67 16.64 -36.50
CA GLU A 244 23.43 16.29 -37.20
C GLU A 244 22.24 15.79 -36.36
N ALA A 245 21.52 16.79 -35.86
CA ALA A 245 20.06 16.94 -35.95
C ALA A 245 19.19 15.66 -35.92
N SER A 246 18.85 15.21 -34.71
CA SER A 246 17.52 14.67 -34.42
C SER A 246 17.06 15.20 -33.06
N PHE A 247 16.26 16.27 -33.11
CA PHE A 247 15.67 16.91 -31.93
C PHE A 247 14.56 16.02 -31.38
N THR A 248 14.94 15.03 -30.55
CA THR A 248 14.02 14.47 -29.56
C THR A 248 14.35 15.12 -28.22
N VAL A 249 13.52 16.07 -27.80
CA VAL A 249 13.62 16.70 -26.48
C VAL A 249 13.35 15.63 -25.43
N ALA A 250 14.40 14.97 -24.95
CA ALA A 250 14.34 14.19 -23.73
C ALA A 250 14.00 15.14 -22.57
N PRO A 251 12.87 14.96 -21.87
CA PRO A 251 12.46 15.92 -20.85
C PRO A 251 13.41 15.83 -19.63
N LYS A 252 14.06 16.96 -19.34
CA LYS A 252 14.97 17.31 -18.21
C LYS A 252 14.48 17.02 -16.77
N ARG A 253 13.54 16.09 -16.52
CA ARG A 253 12.92 15.87 -15.19
C ARG A 253 12.67 14.39 -14.85
N ALA A 254 13.59 13.48 -15.14
CA ALA A 254 13.29 12.05 -15.28
C ALA A 254 13.12 11.22 -13.98
N GLY A 255 13.18 11.79 -12.78
CA GLY A 255 13.02 11.00 -11.52
C GLY A 255 12.36 11.70 -10.34
N TRP A 256 12.12 13.01 -10.41
CA TRP A 256 11.60 13.78 -9.27
C TRP A 256 10.16 13.44 -8.90
N ALA A 257 9.33 13.04 -9.86
CA ALA A 257 7.97 12.58 -9.57
C ALA A 257 7.98 11.34 -8.66
N ALA A 258 8.91 10.41 -8.87
CA ALA A 258 9.08 9.24 -8.02
C ALA A 258 9.62 9.60 -6.62
N VAL A 259 10.54 10.57 -6.54
CA VAL A 259 11.04 11.10 -5.25
C VAL A 259 9.91 11.74 -4.45
N VAL A 260 9.09 12.59 -5.09
CA VAL A 260 7.92 13.20 -4.43
C VAL A 260 6.90 12.13 -4.04
N GLY A 261 6.60 11.18 -4.93
CA GLY A 261 5.69 10.08 -4.65
C GLY A 261 6.14 9.22 -3.46
N ALA A 262 7.44 8.95 -3.35
CA ALA A 262 8.03 8.23 -2.21
C ALA A 262 7.88 9.01 -0.90
N GLY A 263 8.14 10.32 -0.92
CA GLY A 263 7.93 11.20 0.23
C GLY A 263 6.47 11.25 0.68
N VAL A 264 5.53 11.35 -0.28
CA VAL A 264 4.08 11.33 0.00
C VAL A 264 3.67 9.98 0.58
N PHE A 265 4.15 8.87 0.01
CA PHE A 265 3.85 7.53 0.53
C PHE A 265 4.40 7.32 1.95
N LEU A 266 5.63 7.71 2.24
CA LEU A 266 6.19 7.63 3.60
C LEU A 266 5.44 8.55 4.58
N GLY A 267 5.05 9.74 4.15
CA GLY A 267 4.20 10.62 4.94
C GLY A 267 2.83 10.00 5.26
N PHE A 268 2.19 9.42 4.25
CA PHE A 268 0.95 8.66 4.41
C PHE A 268 1.12 7.50 5.39
N ALA A 269 2.15 6.67 5.21
CA ALA A 269 2.49 5.58 6.12
C ALA A 269 2.72 6.09 7.55
N ALA A 270 3.38 7.24 7.73
CA ALA A 270 3.61 7.85 9.05
C ALA A 270 2.30 8.20 9.77
N THR A 271 1.25 8.54 9.02
CA THR A 271 -0.06 8.86 9.59
C THR A 271 -0.92 7.61 9.84
N TRP A 272 -0.50 6.43 9.39
CA TRP A 272 -1.31 5.20 9.40
C TRP A 272 -0.68 4.04 10.19
N TYR A 273 0.65 3.90 10.19
CA TYR A 273 1.31 2.77 10.84
C TYR A 273 2.77 3.05 11.19
N THR A 274 3.12 2.96 12.48
CA THR A 274 4.46 3.31 13.00
C THR A 274 5.57 2.36 12.54
N LEU A 275 5.39 1.04 12.64
CA LEU A 275 6.49 0.10 12.33
C LEU A 275 6.75 0.02 10.81
N LEU A 276 5.70 -0.08 10.00
CA LEU A 276 5.79 -0.06 8.54
C LEU A 276 6.37 1.25 7.99
N VAL A 277 6.11 2.43 8.59
CA VAL A 277 6.82 3.63 8.16
C VAL A 277 8.30 3.55 8.52
N ALA A 278 8.65 3.05 9.70
CA ALA A 278 10.05 2.87 10.12
C ALA A 278 10.77 1.91 9.18
N TYR A 279 10.17 0.74 8.89
CA TYR A 279 10.68 -0.24 7.94
C TYR A 279 10.85 0.38 6.55
N SER A 280 9.82 1.05 6.02
CA SER A 280 9.87 1.66 4.69
C SER A 280 10.94 2.76 4.59
N ALA A 281 11.04 3.62 5.61
CA ALA A 281 12.05 4.67 5.68
C ALA A 281 13.46 4.10 5.78
N PHE A 282 13.64 3.03 6.57
CA PHE A 282 14.89 2.29 6.64
C PHE A 282 15.29 1.72 5.27
N THR A 283 14.38 1.04 4.57
CA THR A 283 14.65 0.49 3.24
C THR A 283 15.03 1.58 2.24
N VAL A 284 14.30 2.70 2.20
CA VAL A 284 14.60 3.82 1.29
C VAL A 284 15.95 4.47 1.63
N THR A 285 16.27 4.59 2.91
CA THR A 285 17.57 5.11 3.37
C THR A 285 18.70 4.17 2.97
N LEU A 286 18.54 2.85 3.14
CA LEU A 286 19.50 1.85 2.72
C LEU A 286 19.73 1.91 1.20
N MET A 287 18.67 1.98 0.40
CA MET A 287 18.76 2.14 -1.05
C MET A 287 19.56 3.40 -1.44
N ALA A 288 19.25 4.54 -0.84
CA ALA A 288 19.97 5.79 -1.10
C ALA A 288 21.44 5.71 -0.65
N GLY A 289 21.72 5.10 0.51
CA GLY A 289 23.06 4.90 1.06
C GLY A 289 23.92 3.98 0.20
N LEU A 290 23.38 2.84 -0.24
CA LEU A 290 24.06 1.92 -1.16
C LEU A 290 24.40 2.60 -2.49
N LEU A 291 23.45 3.38 -3.04
CA LEU A 291 23.68 4.13 -4.27
C LEU A 291 24.73 5.24 -4.08
N ALA A 292 24.68 5.97 -2.96
CA ALA A 292 25.65 7.00 -2.63
C ALA A 292 27.06 6.42 -2.46
N GLY A 293 27.18 5.30 -1.73
CA GLY A 293 28.46 4.60 -1.52
C GLY A 293 29.04 4.03 -2.82
N SER A 294 28.21 3.43 -3.67
CA SER A 294 28.62 2.95 -4.99
C SER A 294 29.15 4.09 -5.87
N ARG A 295 28.42 5.21 -5.94
CA ARG A 295 28.84 6.39 -6.72
C ARG A 295 30.07 7.08 -6.14
N TRP A 296 30.21 7.11 -4.82
CA TRP A 296 31.40 7.65 -4.17
C TRP A 296 32.65 6.88 -4.60
N ARG A 297 32.60 5.54 -4.57
CA ARG A 297 33.72 4.68 -4.97
C ARG A 297 34.09 4.85 -6.44
N GLN A 298 33.12 5.06 -7.33
CA GLN A 298 33.35 5.13 -8.77
C GLN A 298 33.73 6.53 -9.27
N CYS A 299 33.12 7.60 -8.72
CA CYS A 299 33.18 8.94 -9.29
C CYS A 299 33.48 10.05 -8.26
N GLY A 300 33.88 9.68 -7.04
CA GLY A 300 34.24 10.61 -5.97
C GLY A 300 33.04 11.21 -5.22
N LEU A 301 33.34 11.99 -4.17
CA LEU A 301 32.35 12.49 -3.18
C LEU A 301 31.19 13.27 -3.81
N LYS A 302 31.46 14.07 -4.86
CA LYS A 302 30.42 14.87 -5.53
C LYS A 302 29.30 14.02 -6.13
N ALA A 303 29.59 12.79 -6.55
CA ALA A 303 28.59 11.89 -7.13
C ALA A 303 27.66 11.26 -6.07
N ALA A 304 28.08 11.22 -4.80
CA ALA A 304 27.29 10.71 -3.69
C ALA A 304 26.24 11.70 -3.18
N VAL A 305 26.38 12.98 -3.50
CA VAL A 305 25.49 14.05 -3.01
C VAL A 305 24.07 13.94 -3.57
N ASP A 306 23.89 13.54 -4.83
CA ASP A 306 22.55 13.54 -5.44
C ASP A 306 21.58 12.51 -4.81
N PRO A 307 21.95 11.23 -4.59
CA PRO A 307 21.09 10.29 -3.87
C PRO A 307 20.71 10.79 -2.47
N LEU A 308 21.65 11.40 -1.74
CA LEU A 308 21.41 11.97 -0.41
C LEU A 308 20.48 13.18 -0.46
N ARG A 309 20.62 14.05 -1.46
CA ARG A 309 19.69 15.19 -1.66
C ARG A 309 18.27 14.69 -1.94
N ARG A 310 18.11 13.65 -2.76
CA ARG A 310 16.80 13.06 -3.05
C ARG A 310 16.18 12.42 -1.80
N LEU A 311 16.99 11.72 -1.01
CA LEU A 311 16.59 11.19 0.29
C LEU A 311 16.14 12.32 1.23
N ALA A 312 16.88 13.43 1.29
CA ALA A 312 16.50 14.58 2.10
C ALA A 312 15.14 15.16 1.67
N VAL A 313 14.87 15.26 0.37
CA VAL A 313 13.54 15.71 -0.13
C VAL A 313 12.43 14.73 0.25
N ILE A 314 12.66 13.42 0.13
CA ILE A 314 11.73 12.38 0.60
C ILE A 314 11.43 12.57 2.09
N ALA A 315 12.47 12.74 2.91
CA ALA A 315 12.37 12.91 4.35
C ALA A 315 11.60 14.18 4.73
N VAL A 316 11.86 15.31 4.06
CA VAL A 316 11.15 16.57 4.32
C VAL A 316 9.66 16.45 4.00
N ILE A 317 9.29 15.86 2.86
CA ILE A 317 7.88 15.65 2.51
C ILE A 317 7.21 14.71 3.52
N ALA A 318 7.86 13.60 3.86
CA ALA A 318 7.34 12.63 4.81
C ALA A 318 7.16 13.25 6.20
N ALA A 319 8.13 14.04 6.67
CA ALA A 319 8.08 14.73 7.94
C ALA A 319 7.00 15.81 7.97
N ALA A 320 6.81 16.56 6.88
CA ALA A 320 5.77 17.58 6.78
C ALA A 320 4.37 16.96 6.92
N ILE A 321 4.11 15.85 6.22
CA ILE A 321 2.85 15.11 6.32
C ILE A 321 2.73 14.44 7.69
N GLY A 322 3.77 13.72 8.15
CA GLY A 322 3.74 13.04 9.44
C GLY A 322 3.53 14.00 10.62
N SER A 323 4.02 15.24 10.52
CA SER A 323 3.84 16.27 11.56
C SER A 323 2.37 16.62 11.79
N THR A 324 1.48 16.47 10.81
CA THR A 324 0.04 16.72 11.03
C THR A 324 -0.56 15.77 12.07
N THR A 325 0.03 14.59 12.24
CA THR A 325 -0.37 13.58 13.22
C THR A 325 0.47 13.67 14.49
N TRP A 326 1.79 13.72 14.35
CA TRP A 326 2.69 13.48 15.48
C TRP A 326 3.06 14.73 16.26
N LEU A 327 2.95 15.93 15.67
CA LEU A 327 3.36 17.16 16.36
C LEU A 327 2.61 17.38 17.69
N PRO A 328 1.27 17.19 17.80
CA PRO A 328 0.57 17.33 19.07
C PRO A 328 1.07 16.35 20.14
N TYR A 329 1.32 15.10 19.75
CA TYR A 329 1.83 14.07 20.64
C TYR A 329 3.25 14.38 21.12
N LEU A 330 4.16 14.75 20.20
CA LEU A 330 5.55 15.07 20.52
C LEU A 330 5.66 16.31 21.43
N LEU A 331 4.86 17.35 21.17
CA LEU A 331 4.81 18.54 22.03
C LEU A 331 4.29 18.22 23.43
N ARG A 332 3.30 17.32 23.55
CA ARG A 332 2.78 16.86 24.83
C ARG A 332 3.84 16.05 25.59
N ALA A 333 4.44 15.07 24.92
CA ALA A 333 5.44 14.18 25.50
C ALA A 333 6.69 14.93 25.98
N ALA A 334 7.10 15.99 25.26
CA ALA A 334 8.23 16.84 25.67
C ALA A 334 7.96 17.67 26.93
N ARG A 335 6.69 17.98 27.25
CA ARG A 335 6.31 18.81 28.41
C ARG A 335 5.87 17.98 29.62
N ALA A 336 5.18 16.87 29.37
CA ALA A 336 4.88 15.89 30.41
C ALA A 336 4.94 14.48 29.80
N PRO A 337 5.93 13.67 30.19
CA PRO A 337 6.03 12.29 29.73
C PRO A 337 4.74 11.53 30.03
N VAL A 338 4.19 10.86 29.01
CA VAL A 338 2.94 10.09 29.15
C VAL A 338 3.18 8.78 29.92
N SER A 339 4.42 8.28 29.94
CA SER A 339 4.85 7.08 30.69
C SER A 339 6.32 7.20 31.07
N ASN A 340 6.69 6.73 32.27
CA ASN A 340 8.06 6.78 32.79
C ASN A 340 8.95 5.64 32.24
N THR A 341 8.36 4.57 31.69
CA THR A 341 9.07 3.36 31.26
C THR A 341 8.81 2.96 29.81
N GLY A 342 8.02 3.73 29.06
CA GLY A 342 7.67 3.37 27.68
C GLY A 342 6.80 2.10 27.62
N SER A 343 5.89 1.94 28.58
CA SER A 343 5.03 0.75 28.75
C SER A 343 4.47 0.16 27.45
N ALA A 344 3.98 0.99 26.51
CA ALA A 344 3.47 0.51 25.22
C ALA A 344 4.52 -0.22 24.35
N GLN A 345 5.80 0.14 24.47
CA GLN A 345 6.91 -0.50 23.74
C GLN A 345 7.26 -1.88 24.29
N HIS A 346 6.86 -2.20 25.53
CA HIS A 346 7.07 -3.54 26.11
C HIS A 346 6.08 -4.59 25.59
N TYR A 347 4.96 -4.18 24.98
CA TYR A 347 3.92 -5.06 24.49
C TYR A 347 3.87 -5.10 22.95
N LEU A 348 5.03 -5.05 22.31
CA LEU A 348 5.12 -5.23 20.85
C LEU A 348 4.68 -6.64 20.45
N PRO A 349 4.02 -6.81 19.28
CA PRO A 349 3.62 -8.13 18.79
C PRO A 349 4.82 -9.06 18.64
N ALA A 350 4.63 -10.35 18.99
CA ALA A 350 5.67 -11.38 18.87
C ALA A 350 6.21 -11.50 17.43
N ASP A 351 5.33 -11.37 16.43
CA ASP A 351 5.71 -11.38 15.00
C ASP A 351 6.65 -10.23 14.62
N GLY A 352 6.67 -9.14 15.40
CA GLY A 352 7.59 -8.01 15.23
C GLY A 352 8.90 -8.16 16.01
N ALA A 353 9.02 -9.18 16.88
CA ALA A 353 10.21 -9.45 17.68
C ALA A 353 11.20 -10.40 16.98
N GLU A 354 10.77 -11.10 15.93
CA GLU A 354 11.56 -12.11 15.24
C GLU A 354 11.69 -11.80 13.74
N LEU A 355 12.83 -12.19 13.13
CA LEU A 355 12.99 -12.14 11.69
C LEU A 355 12.24 -13.32 11.07
N SER A 356 11.13 -13.03 10.40
CA SER A 356 10.41 -14.03 9.64
C SER A 356 11.18 -14.42 8.37
N PHE A 357 11.37 -15.73 8.18
CA PHE A 357 11.99 -16.30 6.99
C PHE A 357 10.95 -17.14 6.24
N PRO A 358 10.01 -16.51 5.50
CA PRO A 358 8.93 -17.21 4.83
C PRO A 358 9.45 -18.26 3.86
N MET A 359 10.61 -18.04 3.24
CA MET A 359 11.23 -19.00 2.33
C MET A 359 11.64 -20.33 2.98
N LEU A 360 11.78 -20.37 4.30
CA LEU A 360 12.13 -21.58 5.05
C LEU A 360 10.89 -22.35 5.53
N GLN A 361 9.69 -21.81 5.34
CA GLN A 361 8.46 -22.49 5.69
C GLN A 361 8.09 -23.51 4.61
N PHE A 362 7.71 -24.72 5.03
CA PHE A 362 7.27 -25.78 4.12
C PHE A 362 5.84 -25.53 3.63
N SER A 363 5.68 -24.54 2.75
CA SER A 363 4.41 -24.12 2.16
C SER A 363 4.61 -23.68 0.71
N LEU A 364 3.51 -23.55 -0.06
CA LEU A 364 3.58 -23.01 -1.42
C LEU A 364 4.17 -21.59 -1.44
N LEU A 365 3.78 -20.75 -0.47
CA LEU A 365 4.35 -19.41 -0.32
C LEU A 365 5.85 -19.48 -0.05
N GLY A 366 6.28 -20.37 0.85
CA GLY A 366 7.70 -20.54 1.16
C GLY A 366 8.52 -21.00 -0.05
N ALA A 367 8.00 -21.96 -0.84
CA ALA A 367 8.64 -22.39 -2.08
C ALA A 367 8.79 -21.23 -3.10
N LEU A 368 7.76 -20.40 -3.27
CA LEU A 368 7.82 -19.23 -4.16
C LEU A 368 8.79 -18.17 -3.64
N CYS A 369 8.80 -17.89 -2.34
CA CYS A 369 9.76 -16.98 -1.72
C CYS A 369 11.20 -17.50 -1.86
N MET A 370 11.42 -18.81 -1.70
CA MET A 370 12.73 -19.44 -1.89
C MET A 370 13.20 -19.32 -3.33
N ALA A 371 12.35 -19.66 -4.30
CA ALA A 371 12.67 -19.53 -5.72
C ALA A 371 13.03 -18.08 -6.08
N GLY A 372 12.26 -17.10 -5.60
CA GLY A 372 12.56 -15.68 -5.81
C GLY A 372 13.88 -15.24 -5.16
N THR A 373 14.15 -15.70 -3.94
CA THR A 373 15.40 -15.37 -3.21
C THR A 373 16.62 -15.96 -3.92
N LEU A 374 16.57 -17.24 -4.31
CA LEU A 374 17.64 -17.88 -5.06
C LEU A 374 17.89 -17.19 -6.40
N TRP A 375 16.82 -16.81 -7.10
CA TRP A 375 16.95 -16.07 -8.36
C TRP A 375 17.64 -14.71 -8.17
N LEU A 376 17.33 -13.98 -7.09
CA LEU A 376 18.00 -12.71 -6.77
C LEU A 376 19.49 -12.92 -6.47
N VAL A 377 19.86 -13.97 -5.75
CA VAL A 377 21.26 -14.31 -5.44
C VAL A 377 22.03 -14.66 -6.71
N VAL A 378 21.45 -15.48 -7.60
CA VAL A 378 22.10 -15.90 -8.85
C VAL A 378 22.28 -14.72 -9.82
N ARG A 379 21.43 -13.69 -9.73
CA ARG A 379 21.46 -12.53 -10.63
C ARG A 379 22.26 -11.33 -10.11
N ALA A 380 22.52 -11.29 -8.80
CA ALA A 380 23.33 -10.24 -8.15
C ALA A 380 24.80 -10.36 -8.57
#